data_AF-A0A954SI04-F1
#
_entry.id   AF-A0A954SI04-F1
#
_cell.length_a   1.000
_cell.length_b   1.000
_cell.length_c   1.000
_cell.angle_alpha   90.00
_cell.angle_beta   90.00
_cell.angle_gamma   90.00
#
_symmetry.space_group_name_H-M   'P 1'
#
loop_
_entity.id
_entity.type
_entity.pdbx_description
1 polymer ?
#
loop_
_entity_poly.entity_id
_entity_poly.type
_entity_poly.pdbx_seq_one_letter_code
_entity_poly.pdbx_strand_id
1 'polypeptide(L)'
;ETAQFLADPAEDAYEQLVQRMLDSPHYGERWARHWMDIVRFGESNGFEYDQPRDHAWHYRNWLIQALNQDMPYDEFVRMQLAGDVIRPDDYGGVSAVGFLVAGPHNTTLPSSQTMRMAMAQEELEDLVGSVGQIFLGLTVHCGRCHEHKFDPISQREYYQLVAALAGVKHGERTVKVTPTAAEQSRLEELAEQLRQARGQIEAWARPIRAEIIADRK
;
A
#
# COMPACT_ATOMS: atom_id res chain seq x y z
N GLU A 1 7.44 -16.33 24.37
CA GLU A 1 6.53 -17.33 23.79
C GLU A 1 7.04 -18.75 23.94
N THR A 2 8.19 -19.14 23.36
CA THR A 2 8.72 -20.53 23.44
C THR A 2 8.87 -21.05 24.87
N ALA A 3 9.47 -20.26 25.77
CA ALA A 3 9.63 -20.66 27.17
C ALA A 3 8.29 -20.80 27.90
N GLN A 4 7.28 -19.99 27.54
CA GLN A 4 5.95 -20.05 28.12
C GLN A 4 5.21 -21.31 27.63
N PHE A 5 5.31 -21.63 26.35
CA PHE A 5 4.73 -22.85 25.78
C PHE A 5 5.34 -24.12 26.37
N LEU A 6 6.68 -24.19 26.49
CA LEU A 6 7.35 -25.36 27.08
C LEU A 6 7.03 -25.58 28.56
N ALA A 7 6.61 -24.53 29.26
CA ALA A 7 6.24 -24.58 30.68
C ALA A 7 4.73 -24.78 30.90
N ASP A 8 3.92 -24.80 29.84
CA ASP A 8 2.47 -24.92 29.92
C ASP A 8 2.07 -26.41 30.00
N PRO A 9 1.52 -26.88 31.13
CA PRO A 9 1.17 -28.29 31.32
C PRO A 9 -0.21 -28.64 30.74
N ALA A 10 -0.94 -27.68 30.18
CA ALA A 10 -2.27 -27.93 29.64
C ALA A 10 -2.23 -28.89 28.43
N GLU A 11 -3.20 -29.80 28.33
CA GLU A 11 -3.28 -30.73 27.21
C GLU A 11 -3.54 -30.01 25.86
N ASP A 12 -4.08 -28.80 25.90
CA ASP A 12 -4.38 -27.92 24.77
C ASP A 12 -3.39 -26.73 24.64
N ALA A 13 -2.20 -26.83 25.24
CA ALA A 13 -1.20 -25.74 25.23
C ALA A 13 -0.81 -25.28 23.81
N TYR A 14 -0.85 -26.18 22.82
CA TYR A 14 -0.54 -25.86 21.43
C TYR A 14 -1.65 -25.03 20.79
N GLU A 15 -2.91 -25.42 20.96
CA GLU A 15 -4.09 -24.70 20.49
C GLU A 15 -4.16 -23.31 21.12
N GLN A 16 -3.90 -23.21 22.43
CA GLN A 16 -3.81 -21.91 23.10
C GLN A 16 -2.67 -21.05 22.57
N LEU A 17 -1.50 -21.64 22.24
CA LEU A 17 -0.41 -20.90 21.59
C LEU A 17 -0.86 -20.38 20.22
N VAL A 18 -1.44 -21.23 19.37
CA VAL A 18 -1.95 -20.85 18.05
C VAL A 18 -2.94 -19.71 18.19
N GLN A 19 -3.93 -19.82 19.07
CA GLN A 19 -4.93 -18.78 19.31
C GLN A 19 -4.28 -17.46 19.71
N ARG A 20 -3.32 -17.48 20.66
CA ARG A 20 -2.56 -16.26 21.03
C ARG A 20 -1.78 -15.66 19.87
N MET A 21 -1.21 -16.48 18.99
CA MET A 21 -0.49 -15.99 17.81
C MET A 21 -1.42 -15.38 16.77
N LEU A 22 -2.61 -15.95 16.58
CA LEU A 22 -3.64 -15.43 15.69
C LEU A 22 -4.26 -14.13 16.23
N ASP A 23 -4.49 -14.05 17.55
CA ASP A 23 -5.05 -12.86 18.21
C ASP A 23 -4.04 -11.72 18.40
N SER A 24 -2.74 -11.99 18.15
CA SER A 24 -1.70 -10.99 18.28
C SER A 24 -1.81 -9.92 17.19
N PRO A 25 -1.74 -8.61 17.51
CA PRO A 25 -1.74 -7.57 16.49
C PRO A 25 -0.57 -7.67 15.50
N HIS A 26 0.52 -8.37 15.89
CA HIS A 26 1.67 -8.65 15.03
C HIS A 26 1.36 -9.68 13.93
N TYR A 27 0.25 -10.41 14.02
CA TYR A 27 -0.19 -11.34 12.97
C TYR A 27 -0.37 -10.60 11.64
N GLY A 28 -1.17 -9.53 11.64
CA GLY A 28 -1.43 -8.70 10.48
C GLY A 28 -0.17 -8.02 9.95
N GLU A 29 0.73 -7.56 10.82
CA GLU A 29 2.02 -6.99 10.41
C GLU A 29 2.87 -8.00 9.63
N ARG A 30 2.94 -9.24 10.14
CA ARG A 30 3.71 -10.31 9.51
C ARG A 30 3.12 -10.76 8.18
N TRP A 31 1.81 -10.95 8.12
CA TRP A 31 1.13 -11.40 6.90
C TRP A 31 1.02 -10.29 5.85
N ALA A 32 0.81 -9.03 6.27
CA ALA A 32 0.80 -7.89 5.36
C ALA A 32 2.13 -7.76 4.62
N ARG A 33 3.27 -8.08 5.24
CA ARG A 33 4.57 -8.11 4.54
C ARG A 33 4.55 -9.04 3.32
N HIS A 34 4.04 -10.25 3.50
CA HIS A 34 3.96 -11.23 2.41
C HIS A 34 2.99 -10.80 1.31
N TRP A 35 1.88 -10.17 1.69
CA TRP A 35 0.94 -9.62 0.72
C TRP A 35 1.52 -8.41 -0.03
N MET A 36 2.26 -7.54 0.66
CA MET A 36 2.95 -6.39 0.08
C MET A 36 3.99 -6.80 -0.97
N ASP A 37 4.68 -7.93 -0.78
CA ASP A 37 5.59 -8.48 -1.78
C ASP A 37 4.86 -8.80 -3.09
N ILE A 38 3.64 -9.36 -3.00
CA ILE A 38 2.84 -9.79 -4.16
C ILE A 38 2.22 -8.59 -4.88
N VAL A 39 1.74 -7.59 -4.15
CA VAL A 39 1.14 -6.38 -4.74
C VAL A 39 2.17 -5.36 -5.22
N ARG A 40 3.47 -5.67 -5.08
CA ARG A 40 4.61 -4.85 -5.50
C ARG A 40 4.68 -3.51 -4.75
N PHE A 41 4.30 -3.53 -3.47
CA PHE A 41 4.25 -2.32 -2.67
C PHE A 41 5.65 -1.71 -2.47
N GLY A 42 5.76 -0.41 -2.75
CA GLY A 42 6.94 0.40 -2.44
C GLY A 42 6.54 1.78 -1.93
N GLU A 43 7.37 2.34 -1.04
CA GLU A 43 7.23 3.72 -0.55
C GLU A 43 7.98 4.72 -1.46
N SER A 44 8.29 4.33 -2.69
CA SER A 44 8.86 5.17 -3.74
C SER A 44 8.28 4.78 -5.10
N ASN A 45 8.59 5.54 -6.15
CA ASN A 45 8.11 5.26 -7.51
C ASN A 45 8.61 3.92 -8.06
N GLY A 46 9.74 3.39 -7.57
CA GLY A 46 10.27 2.10 -7.98
C GLY A 46 10.68 2.06 -9.46
N PHE A 47 10.96 3.23 -10.05
CA PHE A 47 11.35 3.39 -11.45
C PHE A 47 12.38 4.53 -11.60
N GLU A 48 12.92 4.75 -12.80
CA GLU A 48 14.05 5.64 -13.13
C GLU A 48 14.12 6.95 -12.31
N TYR A 49 13.03 7.75 -12.29
CA TYR A 49 12.90 8.90 -11.40
C TYR A 49 12.26 8.49 -10.07
N ASP A 50 13.07 7.84 -9.23
CA ASP A 50 12.63 7.22 -7.98
C ASP A 50 12.40 8.26 -6.88
N GLN A 51 11.18 8.78 -6.80
CA GLN A 51 10.75 9.74 -5.78
C GLN A 51 10.00 9.03 -4.65
N PRO A 52 10.08 9.52 -3.41
CA PRO A 52 9.32 8.96 -2.30
C PRO A 52 7.81 9.14 -2.53
N ARG A 53 7.04 8.17 -2.01
CA ARG A 53 5.58 8.19 -1.95
C ARG A 53 5.16 8.37 -0.49
N ASP A 54 5.13 9.62 -0.04
CA ASP A 54 4.94 10.00 1.37
C ASP A 54 3.63 9.48 2.00
N HIS A 55 2.66 9.09 1.17
CA HIS A 55 1.34 8.63 1.58
C HIS A 55 1.07 7.13 1.32
N ALA A 56 2.06 6.36 0.84
CA ALA A 56 1.88 4.93 0.53
C ALA A 56 1.53 4.09 1.78
N TRP A 57 1.97 4.53 2.97
CA TRP A 57 1.71 3.86 4.24
C TRP A 57 0.22 3.67 4.58
N HIS A 58 -0.68 4.46 4.00
CA HIS A 58 -2.13 4.30 4.20
C HIS A 58 -2.62 2.93 3.75
N TYR A 59 -2.16 2.46 2.58
CA TYR A 59 -2.48 1.12 2.06
C TYR A 59 -1.87 0.02 2.93
N ARG A 60 -0.60 0.16 3.33
CA ARG A 60 0.06 -0.78 4.27
C ARG A 60 -0.75 -0.93 5.56
N ASN A 61 -1.13 0.18 6.17
CA ASN A 61 -1.87 0.16 7.43
C ASN A 61 -3.27 -0.43 7.25
N TRP A 62 -3.95 -0.13 6.14
CA TRP A 62 -5.23 -0.75 5.80
C TRP A 62 -5.09 -2.27 5.66
N LEU A 63 -4.05 -2.76 4.99
CA LEU A 63 -3.78 -4.18 4.81
C LEU A 63 -3.54 -4.91 6.14
N ILE A 64 -2.73 -4.32 7.03
CA ILE A 64 -2.49 -4.85 8.38
C ILE A 64 -3.81 -4.94 9.15
N GLN A 65 -4.64 -3.90 9.09
CA GLN A 65 -5.93 -3.86 9.77
C GLN A 65 -6.91 -4.89 9.20
N ALA A 66 -7.02 -5.02 7.88
CA ALA A 66 -7.90 -5.97 7.22
C ALA A 66 -7.56 -7.42 7.62
N LEU A 67 -6.27 -7.76 7.70
CA LEU A 67 -5.81 -9.07 8.13
C LEU A 67 -6.08 -9.32 9.63
N ASN A 68 -5.81 -8.34 10.49
CA ASN A 68 -6.08 -8.45 11.94
C ASN A 68 -7.58 -8.52 12.26
N GLN A 69 -8.44 -7.99 11.41
CA GLN A 69 -9.90 -8.03 11.56
C GLN A 69 -10.53 -9.28 10.94
N ASP A 70 -9.73 -10.19 10.39
CA ASP A 70 -10.20 -11.37 9.66
C ASP A 70 -11.21 -11.00 8.57
N MET A 71 -10.91 -9.96 7.80
CA MET A 71 -11.79 -9.48 6.73
C MET A 71 -12.09 -10.63 5.74
N PRO A 72 -13.37 -10.89 5.41
CA PRO A 72 -13.72 -11.91 4.43
C PRO A 72 -12.98 -11.68 3.12
N TYR A 73 -12.40 -12.75 2.55
CA TYR A 73 -11.55 -12.64 1.38
C TYR A 73 -12.24 -11.95 0.19
N ASP A 74 -13.53 -12.20 -0.02
CA ASP A 74 -14.30 -11.56 -1.09
C ASP A 74 -14.44 -10.04 -0.88
N GLU A 75 -14.60 -9.58 0.35
CA GLU A 75 -14.57 -8.16 0.70
C GLU A 75 -13.16 -7.57 0.54
N PHE A 76 -12.13 -8.29 1.02
CA PHE A 76 -10.73 -7.90 0.90
C PHE A 76 -10.29 -7.68 -0.56
N VAL A 77 -10.73 -8.54 -1.47
CA VAL A 77 -10.49 -8.38 -2.91
C VAL A 77 -11.27 -7.20 -3.49
N ARG A 78 -12.57 -7.10 -3.20
CA ARG A 78 -13.42 -6.01 -3.72
C ARG A 78 -12.93 -4.63 -3.28
N MET A 79 -12.51 -4.49 -2.02
CA MET A 79 -11.98 -3.24 -1.48
C MET A 79 -10.69 -2.81 -2.18
N GLN A 80 -9.80 -3.74 -2.54
CA GLN A 80 -8.57 -3.41 -3.27
C GLN A 80 -8.81 -3.00 -4.72
N LEU A 81 -9.84 -3.57 -5.37
CA LEU A 81 -10.16 -3.28 -6.78
C LEU A 81 -11.08 -2.06 -6.96
N ALA A 82 -11.94 -1.77 -5.97
CA ALA A 82 -13.00 -0.79 -6.12
C ALA A 82 -13.44 -0.17 -4.78
N GLY A 83 -12.60 -0.16 -3.75
CA GLY A 83 -12.94 0.33 -2.41
C GLY A 83 -13.43 1.78 -2.40
N ASP A 84 -12.89 2.64 -3.27
CA ASP A 84 -13.31 4.03 -3.42
C ASP A 84 -14.66 4.20 -4.14
N VAL A 85 -15.12 3.19 -4.87
CA VAL A 85 -16.46 3.10 -5.48
C VAL A 85 -17.45 2.47 -4.51
N ILE A 86 -17.06 1.42 -3.80
CA ILE A 86 -17.91 0.68 -2.86
C ILE A 86 -18.18 1.52 -1.61
N ARG A 87 -17.16 2.20 -1.11
CA ARG A 87 -17.23 3.08 0.06
C ARG A 87 -16.68 4.46 -0.30
N PRO A 88 -17.46 5.27 -1.05
CA PRO A 88 -17.03 6.61 -1.42
C PRO A 88 -16.81 7.46 -0.16
N ASP A 89 -15.72 8.22 -0.16
CA ASP A 89 -15.30 9.11 0.94
C ASP A 89 -14.98 8.40 2.27
N ASP A 90 -14.94 7.07 2.30
CA ASP A 90 -14.41 6.30 3.42
C ASP A 90 -12.89 6.22 3.34
N TYR A 91 -12.23 6.48 4.47
CA TYR A 91 -10.78 6.37 4.55
C TYR A 91 -10.30 4.95 4.28
N GLY A 92 -11.03 3.93 4.75
CA GLY A 92 -10.73 2.53 4.46
C GLY A 92 -10.86 2.21 2.96
N GLY A 93 -11.95 2.65 2.33
CA GLY A 93 -12.20 2.51 0.89
C GLY A 93 -11.08 3.10 0.02
N VAL A 94 -10.70 4.34 0.29
CA VAL A 94 -9.63 5.02 -0.46
C VAL A 94 -8.25 4.40 -0.16
N SER A 95 -8.00 4.01 1.09
CA SER A 95 -6.72 3.36 1.45
C SER A 95 -6.57 2.01 0.76
N ALA A 96 -7.65 1.23 0.64
CA ALA A 96 -7.65 -0.09 0.03
C ALA A 96 -7.25 -0.09 -1.45
N VAL A 97 -7.74 0.90 -2.22
CA VAL A 97 -7.41 1.03 -3.65
C VAL A 97 -5.98 1.49 -3.91
N GLY A 98 -5.19 1.73 -2.86
CA GLY A 98 -3.73 1.88 -2.99
C GLY A 98 -3.07 0.70 -3.71
N PHE A 99 -3.70 -0.49 -3.70
CA PHE A 99 -3.32 -1.63 -4.55
C PHE A 99 -3.15 -1.25 -6.03
N LEU A 100 -4.09 -0.47 -6.59
CA LEU A 100 -4.11 -0.12 -8.01
C LEU A 100 -2.93 0.75 -8.44
N VAL A 101 -2.25 1.37 -7.47
CA VAL A 101 -1.12 2.30 -7.66
C VAL A 101 0.11 1.86 -6.85
N ALA A 102 0.15 0.59 -6.41
CA ALA A 102 1.24 0.07 -5.59
C ALA A 102 2.50 -0.21 -6.42
N GLY A 103 2.33 -0.65 -7.67
CA GLY A 103 3.41 -1.00 -8.59
C GLY A 103 4.29 0.18 -9.01
N PRO A 104 5.32 -0.07 -9.86
CA PRO A 104 6.20 0.97 -10.36
C PRO A 104 5.44 2.09 -11.07
N HIS A 105 5.87 3.34 -10.89
CA HIS A 105 5.31 4.49 -11.57
C HIS A 105 6.37 5.18 -12.42
N ASN A 106 6.17 5.19 -13.73
CA ASN A 106 7.06 5.81 -14.67
C ASN A 106 6.70 7.30 -14.86
N THR A 107 7.46 8.17 -14.21
CA THR A 107 7.31 9.63 -14.29
C THR A 107 8.19 10.27 -15.35
N THR A 108 8.83 9.48 -16.23
CA THR A 108 9.60 10.03 -17.35
C THR A 108 8.69 10.81 -18.30
N LEU A 109 9.21 11.89 -18.88
CA LEU A 109 8.46 12.78 -19.77
C LEU A 109 9.01 12.69 -21.20
N PRO A 110 8.73 11.60 -21.95
CA PRO A 110 9.24 11.47 -23.30
C PRO A 110 8.57 12.48 -24.24
N SER A 111 9.39 13.09 -25.10
CA SER A 111 8.95 14.09 -26.08
C SER A 111 8.08 13.49 -27.19
N SER A 112 8.33 12.23 -27.57
CA SER A 112 7.57 11.49 -28.58
C SER A 112 6.19 11.03 -28.06
N GLN A 113 5.14 11.24 -28.86
CA GLN A 113 3.81 10.72 -28.57
C GLN A 113 3.79 9.18 -28.53
N THR A 114 4.50 8.52 -29.46
CA THR A 114 4.59 7.06 -29.49
C THR A 114 5.19 6.51 -28.21
N MET A 115 6.23 7.16 -27.67
CA MET A 115 6.84 6.77 -26.40
C MET A 115 5.89 6.96 -25.23
N ARG A 116 5.14 8.07 -25.18
CA ARG A 116 4.10 8.28 -24.14
C ARG A 116 3.02 7.20 -24.18
N MET A 117 2.60 6.80 -25.38
CA MET A 117 1.60 5.74 -25.55
C MET A 117 2.15 4.37 -25.16
N ALA A 118 3.40 4.05 -25.51
CA ALA A 118 4.05 2.81 -25.12
C ALA A 118 4.17 2.70 -23.59
N MET A 119 4.65 3.77 -22.95
CA MET A 119 4.76 3.86 -21.49
C MET A 119 3.42 3.67 -20.78
N ALA A 120 2.35 4.32 -21.25
CA ALA A 120 1.02 4.14 -20.69
C ALA A 120 0.50 2.70 -20.87
N GLN A 121 0.85 2.04 -21.97
CA GLN A 121 0.49 0.63 -22.20
C GLN A 121 1.29 -0.32 -21.31
N GLU A 122 2.55 -0.04 -21.01
CA GLU A 122 3.37 -0.83 -20.09
C GLU A 122 2.83 -0.77 -18.67
N GLU A 123 2.46 0.42 -18.16
CA GLU A 123 1.83 0.54 -16.82
C GLU A 123 0.48 -0.21 -16.75
N LEU A 124 -0.33 -0.12 -17.81
CA LEU A 124 -1.62 -0.84 -17.87
C LEU A 124 -1.46 -2.35 -17.96
N GLU A 125 -0.49 -2.83 -18.74
CA GLU A 125 -0.15 -4.26 -18.82
C GLU A 125 0.26 -4.79 -17.45
N ASP A 126 1.13 -4.07 -16.73
CA ASP A 126 1.59 -4.46 -15.39
C ASP A 126 0.42 -4.50 -14.39
N LEU A 127 -0.51 -3.54 -14.44
CA LEU A 127 -1.70 -3.54 -13.60
C LEU A 127 -2.65 -4.70 -13.93
N VAL A 128 -3.00 -4.88 -15.21
CA VAL A 128 -3.87 -5.97 -15.69
C VAL A 128 -3.29 -7.32 -15.33
N GLY A 129 -1.98 -7.47 -15.52
CA GLY A 129 -1.21 -8.64 -15.19
C GLY A 129 -1.31 -9.02 -13.72
N SER A 130 -1.12 -8.03 -12.84
CA SER A 130 -1.23 -8.24 -11.40
C SER A 130 -2.64 -8.52 -10.95
N VAL A 131 -3.66 -7.85 -11.47
CA VAL A 131 -5.07 -8.19 -11.16
C VAL A 131 -5.35 -9.66 -11.54
N GLY A 132 -4.92 -10.08 -12.73
CA GLY A 132 -5.09 -11.45 -13.21
C GLY A 132 -4.36 -12.49 -12.35
N GLN A 133 -3.09 -12.26 -12.03
CA GLN A 133 -2.28 -13.21 -11.27
C GLN A 133 -2.69 -13.28 -9.80
N ILE A 134 -2.89 -12.14 -9.16
CA ILE A 134 -3.09 -12.06 -7.70
C ILE A 134 -4.48 -12.56 -7.31
N PHE A 135 -5.51 -12.16 -8.05
CA PHE A 135 -6.89 -12.45 -7.66
C PHE A 135 -7.52 -13.60 -8.43
N LEU A 136 -7.14 -13.80 -9.70
CA LEU A 136 -7.70 -14.87 -10.52
C LEU A 136 -6.78 -16.09 -10.63
N GLY A 137 -5.48 -15.95 -10.30
CA GLY A 137 -4.49 -16.99 -10.52
C GLY A 137 -4.21 -17.26 -12.01
N LEU A 138 -4.47 -16.29 -12.89
CA LEU A 138 -4.41 -16.44 -14.35
C LEU A 138 -3.35 -15.54 -14.99
N THR A 139 -2.64 -16.06 -15.98
CA THR A 139 -1.63 -15.33 -16.75
C THR A 139 -2.22 -14.60 -17.96
N VAL A 140 -3.12 -13.64 -17.72
CA VAL A 140 -3.88 -12.96 -18.80
C VAL A 140 -3.03 -12.21 -19.84
N HIS A 141 -1.78 -11.88 -19.53
CA HIS A 141 -0.81 -11.13 -20.34
C HIS A 141 -0.61 -11.65 -21.77
N CYS A 142 -0.72 -12.96 -22.02
CA CYS A 142 -0.61 -13.51 -23.38
C CYS A 142 -1.65 -12.86 -24.32
N GLY A 143 -2.83 -12.55 -23.77
CA GLY A 143 -3.94 -11.85 -24.41
C GLY A 143 -3.57 -10.52 -25.07
N ARG A 144 -2.46 -9.90 -24.65
CA ARG A 144 -1.95 -8.65 -25.23
C ARG A 144 -1.70 -8.75 -26.73
N CYS A 145 -1.07 -9.84 -27.16
CA CYS A 145 -0.61 -10.00 -28.53
C CYS A 145 -1.41 -11.05 -29.31
N HIS A 146 -1.94 -12.07 -28.61
CA HIS A 146 -2.69 -13.16 -29.22
C HIS A 146 -3.64 -13.79 -28.20
N GLU A 147 -4.53 -14.68 -28.64
CA GLU A 147 -5.37 -15.49 -27.75
C GLU A 147 -4.52 -16.25 -26.73
N HIS A 148 -4.98 -16.35 -25.48
CA HIS A 148 -4.19 -17.01 -24.45
C HIS A 148 -3.89 -18.48 -24.83
N LYS A 149 -2.66 -18.93 -24.55
CA LYS A 149 -2.13 -20.20 -25.09
C LYS A 149 -2.89 -21.44 -24.62
N PHE A 150 -3.37 -21.42 -23.37
CA PHE A 150 -3.95 -22.58 -22.70
C PHE A 150 -5.39 -22.33 -22.27
N ASP A 151 -5.61 -21.25 -21.52
CA ASP A 151 -6.95 -20.84 -21.08
C ASP A 151 -7.78 -20.19 -22.20
N PRO A 152 -9.12 -20.31 -22.18
CA PRO A 152 -10.02 -19.76 -23.19
C PRO A 152 -10.23 -18.25 -22.98
N ILE A 153 -9.14 -17.49 -23.05
CA ILE A 153 -9.14 -16.02 -22.89
C ILE A 153 -8.82 -15.37 -24.23
N SER A 154 -9.88 -14.77 -24.76
CA SER A 154 -9.91 -13.62 -25.65
C SER A 154 -8.70 -12.71 -25.72
N GLN A 155 -8.09 -12.43 -26.88
CA GLN A 155 -7.45 -11.12 -27.05
C GLN A 155 -8.48 -10.00 -26.81
N ARG A 156 -9.72 -10.19 -27.27
CA ARG A 156 -10.80 -9.22 -27.03
C ARG A 156 -11.10 -9.05 -25.54
N GLU A 157 -11.20 -10.15 -24.79
CA GLU A 157 -11.47 -10.12 -23.35
C GLU A 157 -10.31 -9.50 -22.57
N TYR A 158 -9.06 -9.75 -22.98
CA TYR A 158 -7.89 -9.04 -22.45
C TYR A 158 -8.04 -7.53 -22.59
N TYR A 159 -8.35 -7.03 -23.79
CA TYR A 159 -8.52 -5.58 -23.98
C TYR A 159 -9.78 -5.00 -23.32
N GLN A 160 -10.81 -5.82 -23.04
CA GLN A 160 -11.93 -5.41 -22.18
C GLN A 160 -11.48 -5.19 -20.72
N LEU A 161 -10.62 -6.08 -20.20
CA LEU A 161 -10.03 -5.91 -18.87
C LEU A 161 -9.12 -4.67 -18.82
N VAL A 162 -8.28 -4.46 -19.84
CA VAL A 162 -7.48 -3.23 -19.99
C VAL A 162 -8.38 -2.00 -19.96
N ALA A 163 -9.49 -2.01 -20.72
CA ALA A 163 -10.41 -0.88 -20.77
C ALA A 163 -11.07 -0.57 -19.42
N ALA A 164 -11.37 -1.60 -18.60
CA ALA A 164 -11.92 -1.43 -17.26
C ALA A 164 -10.93 -0.76 -16.29
N LEU A 165 -9.63 -0.98 -16.47
CA LEU A 165 -8.56 -0.45 -15.61
C LEU A 165 -7.88 0.81 -16.17
N ALA A 166 -8.15 1.17 -17.43
CA ALA A 166 -7.54 2.31 -18.12
C ALA A 166 -7.78 3.68 -17.45
N GLY A 167 -8.75 3.77 -16.53
CA GLY A 167 -9.03 4.97 -15.75
C GLY A 167 -8.08 5.20 -14.57
N VAL A 168 -7.30 4.20 -14.16
CA VAL A 168 -6.39 4.30 -13.01
C VAL A 168 -5.26 5.27 -13.32
N LYS A 169 -4.99 6.18 -12.38
CA LYS A 169 -3.90 7.14 -12.46
C LYS A 169 -3.22 7.26 -11.11
N HIS A 170 -1.90 7.28 -11.11
CA HIS A 170 -1.12 7.65 -9.95
C HIS A 170 -1.37 9.12 -9.60
N GLY A 171 -1.49 9.41 -8.30
CA GLY A 171 -1.72 10.74 -7.79
C GLY A 171 -2.10 10.72 -6.32
N GLU A 172 -2.25 11.91 -5.76
CA GLU A 172 -2.70 12.09 -4.38
C GLU A 172 -4.18 12.46 -4.34
N ARG A 173 -4.86 11.95 -3.31
CA ARG A 173 -6.25 12.28 -3.02
C ARG A 173 -6.36 12.73 -1.57
N THR A 174 -6.92 13.91 -1.37
CA THR A 174 -7.31 14.34 -0.03
C THR A 174 -8.55 13.58 0.42
N VAL A 175 -8.44 12.88 1.54
CA VAL A 175 -9.56 12.20 2.19
C VAL A 175 -9.94 12.98 3.44
N LYS A 176 -11.24 13.29 3.57
CA LYS A 176 -11.74 13.94 4.78
C LYS A 176 -11.85 12.90 5.88
N VAL A 177 -10.98 12.99 6.88
CA VAL A 177 -11.07 12.18 8.10
C VAL A 177 -11.58 13.08 9.22
N THR A 178 -12.67 12.65 9.89
CA THR A 178 -13.14 13.32 11.10
C THR A 178 -12.62 12.54 12.30
N PRO A 179 -11.64 13.06 13.05
CA PRO A 179 -11.11 12.36 14.20
C PRO A 179 -12.18 12.24 15.29
N THR A 180 -12.18 11.11 15.98
CA THR A 180 -12.91 10.95 17.25
C THR A 180 -12.34 11.89 18.31
N ALA A 181 -13.10 12.14 19.38
CA ALA A 181 -12.62 12.99 20.48
C ALA A 181 -11.30 12.49 21.11
N ALA A 182 -11.12 11.16 21.16
CA ALA A 182 -9.89 10.54 21.67
C ALA A 182 -8.71 10.75 20.71
N GLU A 183 -8.93 10.57 19.40
CA GLU A 183 -7.90 10.84 18.39
C GLU A 183 -7.53 12.32 18.36
N GLN A 184 -8.52 13.22 18.46
CA GLN A 184 -8.31 14.65 18.52
C GLN A 184 -7.45 15.05 19.72
N SER A 185 -7.75 14.50 20.90
CA SER A 185 -6.94 14.74 22.11
C SER A 185 -5.51 14.24 21.94
N ARG A 186 -5.33 13.06 21.33
CA ARG A 186 -4.00 12.50 21.05
C ARG A 186 -3.23 13.32 20.02
N LEU A 187 -3.90 13.86 19.00
CA LEU A 187 -3.29 14.75 18.01
C LEU A 187 -2.79 16.04 18.67
N GLU A 188 -3.56 16.60 19.59
CA GLU A 188 -3.17 17.80 20.34
C GLU A 188 -1.96 17.54 21.24
N GLU A 189 -1.93 16.39 21.92
CA GLU A 189 -0.79 15.94 22.71
C GLU A 189 0.47 15.78 21.85
N LEU A 190 0.37 15.05 20.74
CA LEU A 190 1.48 14.83 19.81
C LEU A 190 1.96 16.14 19.19
N ALA A 191 1.04 17.06 18.87
CA ALA A 191 1.40 18.37 18.35
C ALA A 191 2.20 19.19 19.37
N GLU A 192 1.87 19.10 20.66
CA GLU A 192 2.65 19.73 21.72
C GLU A 192 4.03 19.08 21.88
N GLN A 193 4.10 17.75 21.91
CA GLN A 193 5.39 17.03 21.96
C GLN A 193 6.28 17.40 20.76
N LEU A 194 5.71 17.50 19.56
CA LEU A 194 6.44 17.90 18.36
C LEU A 194 6.94 19.35 18.45
N ARG A 195 6.13 20.28 18.98
CA ARG A 195 6.55 21.67 19.22
C ARG A 195 7.73 21.73 20.19
N GLN A 196 7.66 20.99 21.29
CA GLN A 196 8.73 20.94 22.29
C GLN A 196 10.02 20.35 21.71
N ALA A 197 9.92 19.20 21.02
CA ALA A 197 11.07 18.56 20.39
C ALA A 197 11.72 19.46 19.32
N ARG A 198 10.92 20.12 18.47
CA ARG A 198 11.43 21.10 17.49
C ARG A 198 12.10 22.29 18.16
N GLY A 199 11.54 22.78 19.27
CA GLY A 199 12.14 23.85 20.06
C GLY A 199 13.49 23.46 20.66
N GLN A 200 13.62 22.24 21.18
CA GLN A 200 14.89 21.70 21.69
C GLN A 200 15.93 21.54 20.58
N ILE A 201 15.54 20.98 19.43
CA ILE A 201 16.41 20.85 18.25
C ILE A 201 16.92 22.22 17.82
N GLU A 202 16.05 23.23 17.72
CA GLU A 202 16.45 24.57 17.32
C GLU A 202 17.36 25.23 18.38
N ALA A 203 17.09 25.03 19.67
CA ALA A 203 17.94 25.53 20.75
C ALA A 203 19.36 24.95 20.69
N TRP A 204 19.51 23.68 20.31
CA TRP A 204 20.82 23.04 20.11
C TRP A 204 21.46 23.45 18.77
N ALA A 205 20.68 23.51 17.69
CA ALA A 205 21.19 23.76 16.35
C ALA A 205 21.59 25.23 16.12
N ARG A 206 20.90 26.17 16.75
CA ARG A 206 21.13 27.62 16.57
C ARG A 206 22.55 28.08 16.91
N PRO A 207 23.17 27.75 18.06
CA PRO A 207 24.55 28.16 18.34
C PRO A 207 25.54 27.52 17.36
N ILE A 208 25.38 26.23 17.04
CA ILE A 208 26.25 25.51 16.09
C ILE A 208 26.16 26.15 14.70
N ARG A 209 24.94 26.46 14.23
CA ARG A 209 24.73 27.13 12.94
C ARG A 209 25.37 28.52 12.92
N ALA A 210 25.29 29.27 14.02
CA ALA A 210 25.91 30.58 14.13
C ALA A 210 27.45 30.50 14.08
N GLU A 211 28.05 29.50 14.73
CA GLU A 211 29.49 29.22 14.69
C GLU A 211 29.96 28.85 13.27
N ILE A 212 29.27 27.90 12.62
CA ILE A 212 29.58 27.50 11.22
C ILE A 212 29.47 28.69 10.25
N ILE A 213 28.48 29.57 10.44
CA ILE A 213 28.33 30.76 9.59
C ILE A 213 29.44 31.79 9.86
N ALA A 214 29.88 31.92 11.12
CA ALA A 214 30.99 32.81 11.48
C ALA A 214 32.32 32.31 10.89
N ASP A 215 32.60 31.00 10.94
CA ASP A 215 33.81 30.38 10.37
C ASP A 215 33.88 30.42 8.83
N ARG A 216 32.73 30.64 8.17
CA ARG A 216 32.66 30.79 6.71
C ARG A 216 32.94 32.21 6.21
N LYS A 217 33.11 33.19 7.10
CA LYS A 217 33.48 34.57 6.77
C LYS A 217 34.96 34.82 7.02
#